data_AF-A0A7Y9NQV0-F1
#
_entry.id   AF-A0A7Y9NQV0-F1
#
_cell.length_a   1.000
_cell.length_b   1.000
_cell.length_c   1.000
_cell.angle_alpha   90.00
_cell.angle_beta   90.00
_cell.angle_gamma   90.00
#
_symmetry.space_group_name_H-M   'P 1'
#
loop_
_entity.id
_entity.type
_entity.pdbx_description
1 polymer ?
#
loop_
_entity_poly.entity_id
_entity_poly.type
_entity_poly.pdbx_seq_one_letter_code
_entity_poly.pdbx_strand_id
1 'polypeptide(L)'
;MSRPSKLQLDFIDGLRAIAALYILFHHALQSTGYFPPALHFMGRGHDVVAIFITISGFYLALPLAQRGNWNLEATRFYQKRMRRILPPYFAAIGVALCW
;
A
#
# COMPACT_ATOMS: atom_id res chain seq x y z
N MET A 1 6.49 -21.78 -25.60
CA MET A 1 6.96 -20.53 -24.94
C MET A 1 6.13 -20.29 -23.67
N SER A 2 6.57 -20.85 -22.55
CA SER A 2 6.02 -20.53 -21.23
C SER A 2 6.44 -19.10 -20.88
N ARG A 3 5.45 -18.19 -20.74
CA ARG A 3 5.71 -16.86 -20.16
C ARG A 3 6.38 -17.09 -18.80
N PRO A 4 7.48 -16.40 -18.45
CA PRO A 4 8.06 -16.54 -17.12
C PRO A 4 6.95 -16.26 -16.11
N SER A 5 6.61 -17.26 -15.30
CA SER A 5 5.66 -17.11 -14.23
C SER A 5 6.18 -15.97 -13.36
N LYS A 6 5.45 -14.84 -13.32
CA LYS A 6 5.72 -13.83 -12.31
C LYS A 6 5.71 -14.56 -10.98
N LEU A 7 6.75 -14.41 -10.18
CA LEU A 7 6.73 -14.91 -8.81
C LEU A 7 5.67 -14.09 -8.06
N GLN A 8 4.42 -14.56 -8.09
CA GLN A 8 3.35 -14.05 -7.27
C GLN A 8 3.51 -14.71 -5.92
N LEU A 9 4.12 -13.97 -4.99
CA LEU A 9 4.18 -14.37 -3.60
C LEU A 9 2.84 -14.01 -2.95
N ASP A 10 1.84 -14.85 -3.17
CA ASP A 10 0.47 -14.63 -2.68
C ASP A 10 0.42 -14.46 -1.15
N PHE A 11 1.34 -15.11 -0.43
CA PHE A 11 1.53 -14.91 1.01
C PHE A 11 1.87 -13.45 1.37
N ILE A 12 2.68 -12.77 0.57
CA ILE A 12 3.05 -11.37 0.78
C ILE A 12 1.85 -10.45 0.54
N ASP A 13 1.05 -10.72 -0.49
CA ASP A 13 -0.18 -9.97 -0.74
C ASP A 13 -1.22 -10.21 0.39
N GLY A 14 -1.28 -11.42 0.96
CA GLY A 14 -2.05 -11.72 2.17
C GLY A 14 -1.59 -10.91 3.39
N LEU A 15 -0.28 -10.82 3.62
CA LEU A 15 0.27 -10.01 4.72
C LEU A 15 -0.04 -8.52 4.55
N ARG A 16 0.00 -8.00 3.32
CA ARG A 16 -0.43 -6.62 3.00
C ARG A 16 -1.91 -6.42 3.29
N ALA A 17 -2.77 -7.39 2.98
CA ALA A 17 -4.20 -7.32 3.29
C ALA A 17 -4.46 -7.28 4.80
N ILE A 18 -3.77 -8.12 5.59
CA ILE A 18 -3.85 -8.11 7.06
C ILE A 18 -3.40 -6.76 7.62
N ALA A 19 -2.26 -6.24 7.15
CA ALA A 19 -1.76 -4.94 7.59
C ALA A 19 -2.73 -3.79 7.21
N ALA A 20 -3.33 -3.83 6.02
CA ALA A 20 -4.33 -2.84 5.61
C ALA A 20 -5.59 -2.88 6.49
N LEU A 21 -6.08 -4.08 6.84
CA LEU A 21 -7.21 -4.22 7.77
C LEU A 21 -6.89 -3.65 9.15
N TYR A 22 -5.70 -3.93 9.67
CA TYR A 22 -5.26 -3.37 10.95
C TYR A 22 -5.24 -1.83 10.92
N ILE A 23 -4.67 -1.22 9.87
CA ILE A 23 -4.60 0.24 9.72
C ILE A 23 -6.00 0.85 9.63
N LEU A 24 -6.92 0.19 8.92
CA LEU A 24 -8.32 0.60 8.82
C LEU A 24 -9.01 0.59 10.18
N PHE A 25 -8.92 -0.52 10.93
CA PHE A 25 -9.52 -0.62 12.26
C PHE A 25 -8.90 0.37 13.25
N HIS A 26 -7.58 0.59 13.18
CA HIS A 26 -6.91 1.60 14.00
C HIS A 26 -7.49 3.00 13.76
N HIS A 27 -7.62 3.43 12.49
CA HIS A 27 -8.19 4.74 12.17
C HIS A 27 -9.68 4.83 12.51
N ALA A 28 -10.44 3.74 12.33
CA ALA A 28 -11.85 3.70 12.71
C ALA A 28 -12.01 3.91 14.23
N LEU A 29 -11.24 3.19 15.06
CA LEU A 29 -11.25 3.37 16.51
C LEU A 29 -10.79 4.78 16.91
N GLN A 30 -9.72 5.29 16.30
CA GLN A 30 -9.26 6.66 16.53
C GLN A 30 -10.32 7.71 16.20
N SER A 31 -11.09 7.52 15.11
CA SER A 31 -12.16 8.43 14.70
C SER A 31 -13.33 8.44 15.70
N THR A 32 -13.55 7.37 16.46
CA THR A 32 -14.57 7.32 17.51
C THR A 32 -14.15 8.01 18.81
N GLY A 33 -12.87 8.36 18.98
CA GLY A 33 -12.34 8.93 20.21
C GLY A 33 -12.28 7.96 21.40
N TYR A 34 -12.62 6.68 21.20
CA TYR A 34 -12.61 5.64 22.24
C TYR A 34 -11.74 4.45 21.81
N PHE A 35 -10.74 4.13 22.63
CA PHE A 35 -9.95 2.91 22.48
C PHE A 35 -10.30 1.91 23.59
N PRO A 36 -10.91 0.76 23.25
CA PRO A 36 -11.15 -0.29 24.23
C PRO A 36 -9.84 -0.76 24.87
N PRO A 37 -9.79 -1.03 26.20
CA PRO A 37 -8.58 -1.52 26.87
C PRO A 37 -8.03 -2.83 26.26
N ALA A 38 -8.91 -3.69 25.76
CA ALA A 38 -8.53 -4.93 25.07
C ALA A 38 -7.80 -4.69 23.73
N LEU A 39 -8.00 -3.51 23.12
CA LEU A 39 -7.39 -3.11 21.84
C LEU A 39 -6.33 -2.03 22.02
N HIS A 40 -5.83 -1.83 23.25
CA HIS A 40 -4.83 -0.80 23.51
C HIS A 40 -3.50 -1.07 22.77
N PHE A 41 -3.22 -2.34 22.46
CA PHE A 41 -2.11 -2.73 21.57
C PHE A 41 -2.24 -2.13 20.16
N MET A 42 -3.47 -1.85 19.71
CA MET A 42 -3.72 -1.17 18.44
C MET A 42 -3.40 0.32 18.50
N GLY A 43 -3.12 0.91 19.67
CA GLY A 43 -2.79 2.33 19.81
C GLY A 43 -1.53 2.76 19.05
N ARG A 44 -0.60 1.84 18.77
CA ARG A 44 0.59 2.08 17.92
C ARG A 44 0.30 1.77 16.45
N GLY A 45 -0.65 2.48 15.86
CA GLY A 45 -1.00 2.31 14.44
C GLY A 45 0.18 2.56 13.48
N HIS A 46 1.09 3.46 13.88
CA HIS A 46 2.22 3.90 13.08
C HIS A 46 3.19 2.76 12.70
N ASP A 47 3.43 1.81 13.61
CA ASP A 47 4.39 0.71 13.38
C ASP A 47 3.93 -0.21 12.24
N VAL A 48 2.61 -0.44 12.14
CA VAL A 48 2.03 -1.31 11.10
C VAL A 48 1.99 -0.62 9.74
N VAL A 49 1.87 0.71 9.70
CA VAL A 49 2.04 1.49 8.46
C VAL A 49 3.44 1.29 7.89
N ALA A 50 4.48 1.36 8.72
CA ALA A 50 5.86 1.14 8.27
C ALA A 50 6.05 -0.27 7.68
N ILE A 51 5.45 -1.29 8.31
CA ILE A 51 5.46 -2.67 7.80
C ILE A 51 4.76 -2.75 6.44
N PHE A 52 3.55 -2.20 6.31
CA PHE A 52 2.79 -2.21 5.05
C PHE A 52 3.55 -1.55 3.89
N ILE A 53 4.19 -0.41 4.15
CA ILE A 53 4.99 0.32 3.15
C ILE A 53 6.24 -0.46 2.77
N THR A 54 6.96 -1.02 3.74
CA THR A 54 8.18 -1.80 3.50
C THR A 54 7.89 -3.03 2.65
N ILE A 55 6.83 -3.79 2.98
CA ILE A 55 6.42 -4.97 2.21
C ILE A 55 6.00 -4.58 0.79
N SER A 56 5.23 -3.49 0.64
CA SER A 56 4.78 -3.01 -0.67
C SER A 56 5.96 -2.55 -1.54
N GLY A 57 6.99 -1.94 -0.93
CA GLY A 57 8.24 -1.57 -1.60
C GLY A 57 9.06 -2.79 -2.03
N PHE A 58 9.16 -3.80 -1.16
CA PHE A 58 9.84 -5.06 -1.46
C PHE A 58 9.18 -5.80 -2.64
N TYR A 59 7.86 -5.97 -2.61
CA TYR A 59 7.12 -6.62 -3.69
C TYR A 59 7.28 -5.89 -5.03
N LEU A 60 7.41 -4.56 -4.98
CA LEU A 60 7.65 -3.75 -6.17
C LEU A 60 9.06 -3.96 -6.76
N ALA A 61 10.07 -4.17 -5.92
CA ALA A 61 11.45 -4.41 -6.33
C ALA A 61 11.69 -5.85 -6.83
N LEU A 62 10.89 -6.81 -6.37
CA LEU A 62 10.99 -8.23 -6.74
C LEU A 62 11.05 -8.52 -8.26
N PRO A 63 10.16 -7.97 -9.11
CA PRO A 63 10.23 -8.19 -10.56
C PRO A 63 11.43 -7.50 -11.24
N LEU A 64 12.05 -6.50 -10.59
CA LEU A 64 13.29 -5.88 -11.07
C LEU A 64 14.49 -6.78 -10.76
N ALA A 65 14.56 -7.31 -9.53
CA ALA A 65 15.59 -8.26 -9.12
C ALA A 65 15.58 -9.54 -9.99
N GLN A 66 14.38 -10.05 -10.34
CA GLN A 66 14.23 -11.24 -11.17
C GLN A 66 14.69 -11.06 -12.63
N ARG A 67 14.67 -9.83 -13.15
CA ARG A 67 15.10 -9.56 -14.52
C ARG A 67 16.62 -9.48 -14.64
N GLY A 68 17.35 -9.42 -13.53
CA GLY A 68 18.81 -9.23 -13.50
C GLY A 68 19.29 -7.87 -14.04
N ASN A 69 18.37 -7.05 -14.57
CA ASN A 69 18.62 -5.75 -15.12
C ASN A 69 17.94 -4.70 -14.24
N TRP A 70 18.75 -3.90 -13.53
CA TRP A 70 18.30 -2.80 -12.69
C TRP A 70 17.85 -1.57 -13.49
N ASN A 71 17.76 -1.68 -14.82
CA ASN A 71 17.24 -0.62 -15.68
C ASN A 71 15.73 -0.46 -15.44
N LEU A 72 15.40 0.33 -14.43
CA LEU A 72 14.05 0.82 -14.21
C LEU A 72 13.70 1.75 -15.37
N GLU A 73 12.71 1.37 -16.18
CA GLU A 73 11.92 2.35 -16.93
C GLU A 73 11.09 3.17 -15.94
N ALA A 74 11.76 3.97 -15.09
CA ALA A 74 11.17 4.73 -14.00
C ALA A 74 10.02 5.59 -14.54
N THR A 75 10.20 6.22 -15.71
CA THR A 75 9.19 7.03 -16.39
C THR A 75 7.91 6.25 -16.67
N ARG A 76 8.02 5.01 -17.17
CA ARG A 76 6.86 4.15 -17.49
C ARG A 76 6.22 3.58 -16.23
N PHE A 77 7.03 3.31 -15.21
CA PHE A 77 6.58 2.88 -13.90
C PHE A 77 5.76 3.98 -13.19
N TYR A 78 6.31 5.19 -13.09
CA TYR A 78 5.64 6.35 -12.50
C TYR A 78 4.42 6.76 -13.31
N GLN A 79 4.45 6.74 -14.65
CA GLN A 79 3.26 7.03 -15.47
C GLN A 79 2.07 6.11 -15.17
N LYS A 80 2.30 4.79 -15.05
CA LYS A 80 1.23 3.84 -14.71
C LYS A 80 0.65 4.10 -13.32
N ARG A 81 1.49 4.50 -12.37
CA ARG A 81 1.08 4.80 -11.00
C ARG A 81 0.33 6.13 -10.93
N MET A 82 0.85 7.16 -11.59
CA MET A 82 0.24 8.48 -11.73
C MET A 82 -1.17 8.40 -12.31
N ARG A 83 -1.39 7.65 -13.40
CA ARG A 83 -2.73 7.50 -13.98
C ARG A 83 -3.78 6.88 -13.04
N ARG A 84 -3.36 6.18 -11.98
CA ARG A 84 -4.25 5.61 -10.97
C ARG A 84 -4.44 6.50 -9.74
N ILE A 85 -3.46 7.35 -9.41
CA ILE A 85 -3.47 8.20 -8.20
C ILE A 85 -3.97 9.62 -8.49
N LEU A 86 -3.66 10.19 -9.66
CA LEU A 86 -4.07 11.56 -10.03
C LEU A 86 -5.60 11.74 -10.14
N PRO A 87 -6.38 10.81 -10.72
CA PRO A 87 -7.83 11.00 -10.81
C PRO A 87 -8.51 11.20 -9.45
N PRO A 88 -8.31 10.33 -8.43
CA PRO A 88 -8.90 10.56 -7.11
C PRO A 88 -8.34 11.80 -6.40
N TYR A 89 -7.07 12.16 -6.65
CA TYR A 89 -6.48 13.38 -6.10
C TYR A 89 -7.16 14.65 -6.63
N PHE A 90 -7.32 14.78 -7.95
CA PHE A 90 -8.02 15.92 -8.54
C PHE A 90 -9.51 15.93 -8.19
N ALA A 91 -10.15 14.76 -8.07
CA ALA A 91 -11.52 14.67 -7.59
C ALA A 91 -11.66 15.18 -6.15
N ALA A 92 -10.75 14.79 -5.24
CA ALA A 92 -10.73 15.28 -3.86
C ALA A 92 -10.52 16.81 -3.79
N ILE A 93 -9.62 17.37 -4.62
CA ILE A 93 -9.44 18.82 -4.74
C ILE A 93 -10.73 19.49 -5.23
N GLY A 94 -11.37 18.93 -6.25
CA GLY A 94 -12.63 19.48 -6.78
C GLY A 94 -13.72 19.51 -5.71
N VAL A 95 -13.88 18.42 -4.95
CA VAL A 95 -14.83 18.37 -3.83
C VAL A 95 -14.45 19.37 -2.73
N ALA A 96 -13.17 19.49 -2.37
CA ALA A 96 -12.70 20.39 -1.33
C ALA A 96 -12.82 21.88 -1.71
N LEU A 97 -12.68 22.22 -2.99
CA LEU A 97 -12.86 23.60 -3.48
C LEU A 97 -14.33 23.96 -3.74
N CYS A 98 -15.19 22.96 -3.97
CA CYS A 98 -16.62 23.16 -4.20
C CYS A 98 -17.45 23.05 -2.92
N TRP A 99 -16.84 22.66 -1.81
CA TRP A 99 -17.39 22.74 -0.46
C TRP A 99 -17.16 24.14 0.11
#